data_AF-A0A8S2UWU3-F1
#
_entry.id   AF-A0A8S2UWU3-F1
#
_cell.length_a   1.000
_cell.length_b   1.000
_cell.length_c   1.000
_cell.angle_alpha   90.00
_cell.angle_beta   90.00
_cell.angle_gamma   90.00
#
_symmetry.space_group_name_H-M   'P 1'
#
loop_
_entity.id
_entity.type
_entity.pdbx_description
1 polymer ?
#
loop_
_entity_poly.entity_id
_entity_poly.type
_entity_poly.pdbx_seq_one_letter_code
_entity_poly.pdbx_strand_id
1 'polypeptide(L)'
;LVGDAADTALYNLCVDRCAVDIDAMRKNNPRLKVLPFNSSNKFMISANELVSVEASVPQGERTVLLIMKGAPDIVIQRCSSYKTNNDENLPLNNEMKQK
;
A
#
# COMPACT_ATOMS: atom_id res chain seq x y z
N LEU A 1 -17.90 -1.97 -10.05
CA LEU A 1 -16.91 -1.26 -9.23
C LEU A 1 -17.71 -0.46 -8.20
N VAL A 2 -17.92 -0.99 -6.99
CA VAL A 2 -18.58 -0.24 -5.89
C VAL A 2 -17.57 -0.21 -4.75
N GLY A 3 -16.72 0.82 -4.77
CA GLY A 3 -15.79 1.16 -3.69
C GLY A 3 -16.27 2.42 -2.98
N ASP A 4 -15.64 2.76 -1.85
CA ASP A 4 -15.91 4.05 -1.22
C ASP A 4 -15.47 5.21 -2.13
N ALA A 5 -15.87 6.43 -1.80
CA ALA A 5 -15.57 7.61 -2.62
C ALA A 5 -14.06 7.84 -2.78
N ALA A 6 -13.26 7.53 -1.74
CA ALA A 6 -11.81 7.69 -1.77
C ALA A 6 -11.13 6.67 -2.69
N ASP A 7 -11.58 5.40 -2.65
CA ASP A 7 -11.10 4.34 -3.54
C ASP A 7 -11.45 4.62 -4.99
N THR A 8 -12.64 5.16 -5.24
CA THR A 8 -13.06 5.57 -6.58
C THR A 8 -12.20 6.72 -7.09
N ALA A 9 -11.92 7.72 -6.24
CA ALA A 9 -11.04 8.84 -6.59
C ALA A 9 -9.61 8.38 -6.90
N LEU A 10 -9.04 7.49 -6.09
CA LEU A 10 -7.71 6.91 -6.32
C LEU A 10 -7.67 6.06 -7.60
N TYR A 11 -8.70 5.24 -7.84
CA TYR A 11 -8.82 4.45 -9.06
C TYR A 11 -8.81 5.35 -10.31
N ASN A 12 -9.66 6.38 -10.32
CA ASN A 12 -9.74 7.30 -11.46
C ASN A 12 -8.43 8.08 -11.64
N LEU A 13 -7.77 8.52 -10.56
CA LEU A 13 -6.46 9.18 -10.66
C LEU A 13 -5.42 8.27 -11.34
N CYS A 14 -5.36 6.99 -10.94
CA CYS A 14 -4.45 6.02 -11.52
C CYS A 14 -4.71 5.77 -13.02
N VAL A 15 -5.97 5.62 -13.41
CA VAL A 15 -6.35 5.39 -14.81
C VAL A 15 -6.15 6.65 -15.66
N ASP A 16 -6.69 7.78 -15.22
CA ASP A 16 -6.84 8.97 -16.06
C ASP A 16 -5.58 9.83 -16.11
N ARG A 17 -4.79 9.86 -15.02
CA ARG A 17 -3.63 10.77 -14.90
C ARG A 17 -2.29 10.05 -14.89
N CYS A 18 -2.23 8.84 -14.37
CA CYS A 18 -0.99 8.09 -14.27
C CYS A 18 -0.82 7.02 -15.36
N ALA A 19 -1.84 6.82 -16.21
CA ALA A 19 -1.85 5.80 -17.27
C ALA A 19 -1.49 4.39 -16.76
N VAL A 20 -1.94 4.05 -15.55
CA VAL A 20 -1.68 2.75 -14.93
C VAL A 20 -2.71 1.73 -15.40
N ASP A 21 -2.25 0.59 -15.93
CA ASP A 21 -3.10 -0.57 -16.15
C ASP A 21 -3.34 -1.29 -14.83
N ILE A 22 -4.46 -0.93 -14.18
CA ILE A 22 -4.85 -1.46 -12.87
C ILE A 22 -5.16 -2.96 -12.93
N ASP A 23 -5.71 -3.45 -14.04
CA ASP A 23 -6.10 -4.85 -14.18
C ASP A 23 -4.87 -5.74 -14.38
N ALA A 24 -3.90 -5.30 -15.18
CA ALA A 24 -2.60 -5.96 -15.28
C ALA A 24 -1.86 -5.96 -13.93
N MET A 25 -1.84 -4.83 -13.23
CA MET A 25 -1.25 -4.72 -11.88
C MET A 25 -1.88 -5.70 -10.88
N ARG A 26 -3.20 -5.80 -10.86
CA ARG A 26 -3.94 -6.73 -9.96
C ARG A 26 -3.74 -8.19 -10.35
N LYS A 27 -3.61 -8.48 -11.65
CA LYS A 27 -3.29 -9.82 -12.14
C LYS A 27 -1.89 -10.26 -11.72
N ASN A 28 -0.92 -9.35 -11.80
CA ASN A 28 0.48 -9.61 -11.46
C ASN A 28 0.74 -9.63 -9.95
N ASN A 29 -0.12 -8.96 -9.15
CA ASN A 29 0.00 -8.89 -7.69
C ASN A 29 -1.33 -9.33 -7.02
N PRO A 30 -1.72 -10.60 -7.16
CA PRO A 30 -3.03 -11.06 -6.70
C PRO A 30 -3.16 -10.86 -5.19
N ARG A 31 -4.34 -10.37 -4.79
CA ARG A 31 -4.68 -10.15 -3.39
C ARG A 31 -4.99 -11.49 -2.72
N LEU A 32 -4.22 -11.82 -1.70
CA LEU A 32 -4.32 -13.05 -0.91
C LEU A 32 -5.38 -12.92 0.19
N LYS A 33 -5.35 -11.80 0.93
CA LYS A 33 -6.29 -11.55 2.03
C LYS A 33 -6.49 -10.06 2.23
N VAL A 34 -7.64 -9.70 2.79
CA VAL A 34 -7.97 -8.34 3.16
C VAL A 34 -8.54 -8.29 4.57
N LEU A 35 -8.04 -7.34 5.37
CA LEU A 35 -8.71 -6.86 6.57
C LEU A 35 -9.49 -5.61 6.16
N PRO A 36 -10.83 -5.68 6.05
CA PRO A 36 -11.62 -4.53 5.63
C PRO A 36 -11.54 -3.39 6.65
N PHE A 37 -11.79 -2.18 6.18
CA PHE A 37 -11.92 -1.02 7.04
C PHE A 37 -13.08 -1.20 8.04
N ASN A 38 -12.87 -0.77 9.28
CA ASN A 38 -13.96 -0.58 10.25
C ASN A 38 -13.70 0.68 11.10
N SER A 39 -14.75 1.20 11.72
CA SER A 39 -14.72 2.44 12.50
C SER A 39 -13.84 2.36 13.75
N SER A 40 -13.62 1.15 14.27
CA SER A 40 -12.78 0.93 15.46
C SER A 40 -11.30 1.02 15.12
N ASN A 41 -10.88 0.35 14.06
CA ASN A 41 -9.48 0.26 13.63
C ASN A 41 -9.06 1.45 12.77
N LYS A 42 -9.97 2.05 11.99
CA LYS A 42 -9.73 3.20 11.09
C LYS A 42 -8.65 2.96 10.03
N PHE A 43 -8.37 1.71 9.68
CA PHE A 43 -7.50 1.31 8.58
C PHE A 43 -7.98 0.02 7.91
N MET A 44 -7.50 -0.21 6.69
CA MET A 44 -7.65 -1.42 5.89
C MET A 44 -6.26 -1.95 5.57
N ILE A 45 -6.07 -3.27 5.62
CA ILE A 45 -4.83 -3.94 5.18
C ILE A 45 -5.17 -4.89 4.04
N SER A 46 -4.32 -4.93 3.02
CA SER A 46 -4.34 -5.95 1.98
C SER A 46 -2.99 -6.66 1.95
N ALA A 47 -3.04 -7.98 1.91
CA ALA A 47 -1.90 -8.84 1.61
C ALA A 47 -1.97 -9.23 0.14
N ASN A 48 -0.89 -8.99 -0.59
CA ASN A 48 -0.77 -9.27 -2.02
C ASN A 48 0.47 -10.15 -2.23
N GLU A 49 0.38 -11.08 -3.17
CA GLU A 49 1.59 -11.73 -3.67
C GLU A 49 2.40 -10.71 -4.45
N LEU A 50 3.70 -10.65 -4.18
CA LEU A 50 4.66 -9.90 -4.97
C LEU A 50 5.44 -10.92 -5.80
N VAL A 51 5.13 -10.98 -7.08
CA VAL A 51 5.90 -11.81 -8.01
C VAL A 51 7.29 -11.16 -8.12
N SER A 52 8.29 -11.83 -7.53
CA SER A 52 9.65 -11.31 -7.41
C SER A 52 10.21 -10.88 -8.78
N VAL A 53 10.47 -9.59 -8.94
CA VAL A 53 11.32 -9.03 -10.00
C VAL A 53 12.72 -8.69 -9.49
N GLU A 54 13.00 -8.90 -8.20
CA GLU A 54 14.34 -8.72 -7.66
C GLU A 54 15.17 -10.00 -7.79
N ALA A 55 16.34 -9.88 -8.43
CA ALA A 55 17.32 -10.95 -8.60
C ALA A 55 17.97 -11.44 -7.27
N SER A 56 17.65 -10.78 -6.16
CA SER A 56 18.15 -11.06 -4.80
C SER A 56 17.31 -12.08 -4.03
N VAL A 57 16.08 -12.36 -4.46
CA VAL A 57 15.20 -13.34 -3.81
C VAL A 57 15.43 -14.73 -4.43
N PRO A 58 15.77 -15.76 -3.63
CA PRO A 58 15.94 -17.12 -4.15
C PRO A 58 14.70 -17.56 -4.93
N GLN A 59 14.94 -18.13 -6.11
CA GLN A 59 13.90 -18.65 -6.98
C GLN A 59 13.05 -19.70 -6.22
N GLY A 60 11.82 -19.35 -5.87
CA GLY A 60 10.89 -20.24 -5.13
C GLY A 60 10.32 -19.67 -3.83
N GLU A 61 10.84 -18.55 -3.31
CA GLU A 61 10.23 -17.87 -2.16
C GLU A 61 9.13 -16.89 -2.61
N ARG A 62 7.92 -17.08 -2.08
CA ARG A 62 6.80 -16.15 -2.30
C ARG A 62 6.95 -14.95 -1.38
N THR A 63 7.23 -13.78 -1.93
CA THR A 63 7.19 -12.52 -1.18
C THR A 63 5.74 -12.04 -1.04
N VAL A 64 5.32 -11.68 0.18
CA VAL A 64 4.00 -11.08 0.44
C VAL A 64 4.18 -9.60 0.70
N LEU A 65 3.56 -8.77 -0.12
CA LEU A 65 3.47 -7.33 0.08
C LEU A 65 2.24 -7.01 0.95
N LEU A 66 2.48 -6.38 2.10
CA LEU A 66 1.44 -5.82 2.94
C LEU A 66 1.29 -4.32 2.64
N ILE A 67 0.09 -3.90 2.26
CA ILE A 67 -0.28 -2.49 2.06
C ILE A 67 -1.39 -2.09 3.02
N MET A 68 -1.29 -0.86 3.54
CA MET A 68 -2.24 -0.30 4.50
C MET A 68 -2.72 1.08 4.02
N LYS A 69 -4.03 1.32 4.12
CA LYS A 69 -4.63 2.66 3.97
C LYS A 69 -5.55 2.95 5.15
N GLY A 70 -5.72 4.20 5.54
CA GLY A 70 -6.55 4.58 6.68
C GLY A 70 -6.43 6.04 7.07
N ALA A 71 -6.94 6.39 8.25
CA ALA A 71 -6.76 7.73 8.81
C ALA A 71 -5.25 8.04 8.97
N PRO A 72 -4.76 9.22 8.51
CA PRO A 72 -3.33 9.53 8.50
C PRO A 72 -2.67 9.35 9.87
N ASP A 73 -3.31 9.88 10.90
CA ASP A 73 -2.94 9.84 12.31
C ASP A 73 -2.93 8.42 12.92
N ILE A 74 -3.60 7.45 12.28
CA ILE A 74 -3.58 6.04 12.70
C ILE A 74 -2.49 5.25 11.96
N VAL A 75 -2.32 5.53 10.66
CA VAL A 75 -1.32 4.86 9.82
C VAL A 75 0.09 5.29 10.22
N ILE A 76 0.34 6.59 10.42
CA ILE A 76 1.67 7.13 10.72
C ILE A 76 2.27 6.55 12.01
N GLN A 77 1.41 6.23 13.00
CA GLN A 77 1.83 5.61 14.26
C GLN A 77 2.39 4.19 14.07
N ARG A 78 2.03 3.51 12.97
CA ARG A 78 2.48 2.15 12.61
C ARG A 78 3.70 2.13 11.69
N CYS A 79 4.16 3.28 11.22
CA CYS A 79 5.34 3.38 10.35
C CYS A 79 6.62 3.55 11.19
N SER A 80 7.71 2.91 10.76
CA SER A 80 9.05 3.07 11.36
C SER A 80 9.97 3.96 10.52
N SER A 81 9.69 4.07 9.22
CA SER A 81 10.44 4.87 8.26
C SER A 81 9.50 5.55 7.27
N TYR A 82 10.04 6.51 6.51
CA TYR A 82 9.38 7.16 5.39
C TYR A 82 10.35 7.29 4.22
N LYS A 83 9.80 7.45 3.01
CA LYS A 83 10.56 7.60 1.78
C LYS A 83 10.60 9.07 1.36
N THR A 84 11.78 9.59 1.03
CA THR A 84 11.96 10.98 0.57
C THR A 84 11.71 11.10 -0.94
N ASN A 85 11.62 12.33 -1.44
CA ASN A 85 11.52 12.59 -2.88
C ASN A 85 12.76 12.12 -3.67
N ASN A 86 13.90 11.91 -2.99
CA ASN A 86 15.14 11.41 -3.59
C ASN A 86 15.25 9.88 -3.50
N ASP A 87 14.15 9.19 -3.23
CA ASP A 87 14.07 7.72 -3.08
C ASP A 87 14.77 7.15 -1.82
N GLU A 88 15.20 8.00 -0.89
CA GLU A 88 15.90 7.59 0.32
C GLU A 88 14.93 7.16 1.43
N ASN A 89 15.25 6.09 2.15
CA ASN A 89 14.49 5.64 3.32
C ASN A 89 15.11 6.23 4.60
N LEU A 90 14.36 7.08 5.29
CA LEU A 90 14.78 7.71 6.54
C LEU A 90 13.92 7.24 7.72
N PRO A 91 14.48 7.16 8.94
CA PRO A 91 13.72 6.77 10.13
C PRO A 91 12.68 7.81 10.48
N LEU A 92 11.48 7.35 10.85
CA LEU A 92 10.39 8.19 11.30
C LEU A 92 10.38 8.24 12.84
N ASN A 93 10.88 9.34 13.39
CA ASN A 93 10.95 9.53 14.84
C ASN A 93 9.60 9.98 15.44
N ASN A 94 9.46 9.89 16.77
CA ASN A 94 8.20 10.20 17.46
C ASN A 94 7.79 11.67 17.36
N GLU A 95 8.75 12.59 17.27
CA GLU A 95 8.47 14.03 17.10
C GLU A 95 7.82 14.32 15.75
N MET A 96 8.27 13.65 14.69
CA MET A 96 7.69 13.77 13.35
C MET A 96 6.29 13.16 13.26
N LYS A 97 5.98 12.14 14.08
CA LYS A 97 4.65 11.50 14.13
C LYS A 97 3.58 12.34 14.83
N GLN A 98 3.98 13.36 15.59
CA GLN A 98 3.08 14.20 16.41
C GLN A 98 2.75 15.55 15.76
N LYS A 99 3.33 15.85 14.60
CA LYS A 99 3.02 17.03 13.79
C LYS A 99 1.93 16.71 12.77
#